data_AF-A0A3C0BYF2-F1
#
_entry.id   AF-A0A3C0BYF2-F1
#
_cell.length_a   1.000
_cell.length_b   1.000
_cell.length_c   1.000
_cell.angle_alpha   90.00
_cell.angle_beta   90.00
_cell.angle_gamma   90.00
#
_symmetry.space_group_name_H-M   'P 1'
#
loop_
_entity.id
_entity.type
_entity.pdbx_description
1 polymer ?
#
loop_
_entity_poly.entity_id
_entity_poly.type
_entity_poly.pdbx_seq_one_letter_code
_entity_poly.pdbx_strand_id
1 'polypeptide(L)'
;EAFDIWHDRAVFHFLTTSEQRHAYIRAVEHAVRPGGHVIVATFAEDGPTRCSGLPVNRYSAGQLHGTFGAAFQLVGSERETHRTPAGVDQPFTYCWCRYEP
;
A
#
# COMPACT_ATOMS: atom_id res chain seq x y z
N GLU A 1 9.46 -15.95 -13.54
CA GLU A 1 10.12 -14.63 -13.68
C GLU A 1 9.72 -13.78 -12.49
N ALA A 2 10.58 -12.86 -12.03
CA ALA A 2 10.34 -11.99 -10.88
C ALA A 2 10.28 -10.52 -11.34
N PHE A 3 9.50 -9.70 -10.64
CA PHE A 3 9.30 -8.29 -10.95
C PHE A 3 10.34 -7.40 -10.29
N ASP A 4 10.76 -6.37 -11.02
CA ASP A 4 11.66 -5.33 -10.50
C ASP A 4 10.91 -4.29 -9.66
N ILE A 5 9.65 -4.03 -10.02
CA ILE A 5 8.77 -3.06 -9.39
C ILE A 5 7.39 -3.68 -9.22
N TRP A 6 6.89 -3.65 -7.99
CA TRP A 6 5.49 -3.90 -7.65
C TRP A 6 4.83 -2.56 -7.30
N HIS A 7 3.76 -2.20 -7.99
CA HIS A 7 3.03 -0.96 -7.73
C HIS A 7 1.55 -1.26 -7.49
N ASP A 8 1.08 -0.94 -6.29
CA ASP A 8 -0.30 -1.08 -5.87
C ASP A 8 -0.83 0.27 -5.38
N ARG A 9 -1.70 0.88 -6.17
CA ARG A 9 -2.26 2.18 -5.85
C ARG A 9 -3.52 2.13 -4.97
N ALA A 10 -4.16 0.96 -4.81
CA ALA A 10 -5.47 0.90 -4.13
C ALA A 10 -5.90 -0.47 -3.60
N VAL A 11 -5.40 -1.58 -4.14
CA VAL A 11 -5.83 -2.94 -3.75
C VAL A 11 -5.61 -3.15 -2.25
N PHE A 12 -4.47 -2.71 -1.72
CA PHE A 12 -4.13 -2.91 -0.32
C PHE A 12 -5.18 -2.37 0.66
N HIS A 13 -5.86 -1.24 0.36
CA HIS A 13 -6.86 -0.69 1.27
C HIS A 13 -8.13 -1.55 1.38
N PHE A 14 -8.36 -2.48 0.47
CA PHE A 14 -9.46 -3.45 0.56
C PHE A 14 -9.14 -4.66 1.46
N LEU A 15 -7.87 -4.83 1.87
CA LEU A 15 -7.39 -5.94 2.69
C LEU A 15 -7.67 -5.66 4.17
N THR A 16 -8.95 -5.77 4.54
CA THR A 16 -9.45 -5.37 5.85
C THR A 16 -9.06 -6.34 6.96
N THR A 17 -8.83 -7.62 6.68
CA THR A 17 -8.39 -8.61 7.69
C THR A 17 -6.88 -8.83 7.70
N SER A 18 -6.34 -9.32 8.84
CA SER A 18 -4.92 -9.67 8.97
C SER A 18 -4.50 -10.74 7.96
N GLU A 19 -5.35 -11.73 7.73
CA GLU A 19 -5.09 -12.87 6.86
C GLU A 19 -4.92 -12.41 5.41
N GLN A 20 -5.77 -11.49 4.96
CA GLN A 20 -5.67 -10.87 3.63
C GLN A 20 -4.36 -10.11 3.45
N ARG A 21 -3.95 -9.32 4.45
CA ARG A 21 -2.67 -8.58 4.41
C ARG A 21 -1.48 -9.51 4.39
N HIS A 22 -1.45 -10.54 5.24
CA HIS A 22 -0.38 -11.54 5.22
C HIS A 22 -0.32 -12.30 3.90
N ALA A 23 -1.46 -12.64 3.31
CA ALA A 23 -1.50 -13.28 1.99
C ALA A 23 -0.94 -12.38 0.89
N TYR A 24 -1.27 -11.09 0.92
CA TYR A 24 -0.72 -10.10 0.01
C TYR A 24 0.79 -9.96 0.15
N ILE A 25 1.31 -9.84 1.37
CA ILE A 25 2.76 -9.70 1.61
C ILE A 25 3.50 -10.93 1.08
N ARG A 26 3.01 -12.14 1.35
CA ARG A 26 3.59 -13.36 0.78
C ARG A 26 3.59 -13.36 -0.76
N ALA A 27 2.55 -12.83 -1.38
CA ALA A 27 2.51 -12.70 -2.83
C ALA A 27 3.57 -11.72 -3.34
N VAL A 28 3.76 -10.58 -2.67
CA VAL A 28 4.82 -9.61 -2.97
C VAL A 28 6.21 -10.22 -2.79
N GLU A 29 6.47 -10.90 -1.66
CA GLU A 29 7.74 -11.58 -1.36
C GLU A 29 8.11 -12.64 -2.41
N HIS A 30 7.10 -13.34 -2.95
CA HIS A 30 7.30 -14.34 -4.01
C HIS A 30 7.51 -13.71 -5.39
N ALA A 31 6.84 -12.58 -5.66
CA ALA A 31 6.78 -11.98 -6.98
C ALA A 31 7.93 -10.99 -7.23
N VAL A 32 8.40 -10.29 -6.20
CA VAL A 32 9.43 -9.24 -6.31
C VAL A 32 10.81 -9.82 -6.10
N ARG A 33 11.77 -9.50 -6.98
CA ARG A 33 13.16 -9.95 -6.81
C ARG A 33 13.82 -9.27 -5.60
N PRO A 34 14.80 -9.90 -4.93
CA PRO A 34 15.64 -9.21 -3.96
C PRO A 34 16.26 -7.93 -4.55
N GLY A 35 16.19 -6.84 -3.81
CA GLY A 35 16.55 -5.49 -4.27
C GLY A 35 15.53 -4.79 -5.17
N GLY A 36 14.39 -5.43 -5.47
CA GLY A 36 13.26 -4.82 -6.16
C GLY A 36 12.50 -3.83 -5.28
N HIS A 37 11.61 -3.06 -5.90
CA HIS A 37 10.86 -2.00 -5.21
C HIS A 37 9.38 -2.32 -5.12
N VAL A 38 8.78 -1.93 -4.00
CA VAL A 38 7.34 -2.03 -3.76
C VAL A 38 6.82 -0.64 -3.44
N ILE A 39 5.87 -0.16 -4.24
CA ILE A 39 5.18 1.12 -4.04
C ILE A 39 3.73 0.79 -3.73
N VAL A 40 3.26 1.15 -2.53
CA VAL A 40 1.88 0.90 -2.11
C VAL A 40 1.24 2.20 -1.67
N ALA A 41 -0.01 2.39 -2.10
CA ALA A 41 -0.86 3.49 -1.68
C ALA A 41 -2.18 3.00 -1.10
N THR A 42 -2.61 3.67 -0.05
CA THR A 42 -3.93 3.48 0.57
C THR A 42 -4.57 4.84 0.79
N PHE A 43 -5.87 4.89 1.09
CA PHE A 43 -6.41 6.11 1.67
C PHE A 43 -5.67 6.47 2.96
N ALA A 44 -5.46 7.76 3.16
CA ALA A 44 -4.89 8.28 4.39
C ALA A 44 -5.92 8.21 5.54
N GLU A 45 -5.47 8.46 6.77
CA GLU A 45 -6.27 8.33 8.00
C GLU A 45 -7.58 9.14 7.98
N ASP A 46 -7.57 10.28 7.30
CA ASP A 46 -8.69 11.20 7.09
C ASP A 46 -9.38 11.04 5.73
N GLY A 47 -9.01 10.00 4.98
CA GLY A 47 -9.64 9.64 3.71
C GLY A 47 -10.98 8.91 3.86
N PRO A 48 -11.62 8.54 2.74
CA PRO A 48 -12.88 7.80 2.73
C PRO A 48 -12.81 6.46 3.48
N THR A 49 -13.89 6.09 4.17
CA THR A 49 -14.03 4.79 4.84
C THR A 49 -14.61 3.70 3.93
N ARG A 50 -14.99 4.05 2.70
CA ARG A 50 -15.48 3.13 1.68
C ARG A 50 -14.96 3.51 0.30
N CYS A 51 -14.77 2.50 -0.54
CA CYS A 51 -14.51 2.63 -1.97
C CYS A 51 -15.42 1.65 -2.71
N SER A 52 -16.09 2.09 -3.78
CA SER A 52 -17.03 1.25 -4.55
C SER A 52 -18.05 0.50 -3.69
N GLY A 53 -18.52 1.13 -2.60
CA GLY A 53 -19.46 0.55 -1.63
C GLY A 53 -18.85 -0.39 -0.59
N LEU A 54 -17.61 -0.84 -0.77
CA LEU A 54 -16.89 -1.77 0.11
C LEU A 54 -16.14 -1.03 1.23
N PRO A 55 -16.02 -1.62 2.43
CA PRO A 55 -15.19 -1.08 3.49
C PRO A 55 -13.72 -1.09 3.09
N VAL A 56 -12.98 -0.08 3.55
CA VAL A 56 -11.53 0.03 3.33
C VAL A 56 -10.82 0.33 4.65
N ASN A 57 -9.57 -0.09 4.74
CA ASN A 57 -8.66 0.38 5.77
C ASN A 57 -7.98 1.67 5.33
N ARG A 58 -7.65 2.51 6.32
CA ARG A 58 -6.94 3.78 6.16
C ARG A 58 -5.66 3.71 6.97
N TYR A 59 -4.59 4.30 6.46
CA TYR A 59 -3.27 4.15 7.07
C TYR A 59 -2.52 5.48 7.12
N SER A 60 -1.84 5.72 8.24
CA SER A 60 -0.66 6.58 8.28
C SER A 60 0.52 5.88 7.58
N ALA A 61 1.56 6.63 7.22
CA ALA A 61 2.76 6.04 6.60
C ALA A 61 3.40 4.97 7.50
N GLY A 62 3.47 5.23 8.81
CA GLY A 62 4.03 4.28 9.78
C GLY A 62 3.16 3.03 9.95
N GLN A 63 1.83 3.16 9.93
CA GLN A 63 0.93 2.01 9.98
C GLN A 63 1.04 1.17 8.71
N LEU A 64 1.12 1.81 7.52
CA LEU A 64 1.24 1.10 6.25
C LEU A 64 2.56 0.33 6.16
N HIS A 65 3.70 1.00 6.38
CA HIS A 65 5.01 0.34 6.38
C HIS A 65 5.10 -0.77 7.44
N GLY A 66 4.55 -0.54 8.64
CA GLY A 66 4.51 -1.52 9.71
C GLY A 66 3.77 -2.82 9.37
N THR A 67 2.98 -2.85 8.29
CA THR A 67 2.39 -4.11 7.80
C THR A 67 3.35 -4.98 7.01
N PHE A 68 4.30 -4.40 6.26
CA PHE A 68 5.19 -5.15 5.36
C PHE A 68 6.29 -5.92 6.10
N GLY A 69 6.66 -5.49 7.31
CA GLY A 69 7.63 -6.19 8.16
C GLY A 69 9.10 -5.91 7.80
N ALA A 70 10.01 -6.64 8.43
CA ALA A 70 11.45 -6.33 8.43
C ALA A 70 12.15 -6.54 7.08
N ALA A 71 11.62 -7.40 6.20
CA ALA A 71 12.16 -7.65 4.86
C ALA A 71 11.94 -6.48 3.89
N PHE A 72 11.16 -5.47 4.27
CA PHE A 72 10.88 -4.30 3.43
C PHE A 72 11.46 -3.05 4.09
N GLN A 73 12.60 -2.61 3.57
CA GLN A 73 13.23 -1.37 4.02
C GLN A 73 12.47 -0.17 3.45
N LEU A 74 11.92 0.68 4.31
CA LEU A 74 11.29 1.93 3.89
C LEU A 74 12.31 2.84 3.22
N VAL A 75 12.06 3.21 1.97
CA VAL A 75 12.87 4.17 1.22
C VAL A 75 12.25 5.56 1.31
N GLY A 76 10.92 5.65 1.33
CA GLY A 76 10.21 6.90 1.59
C GLY A 76 8.71 6.73 1.64
N SER A 77 8.04 7.80 2.02
CA SER A 77 6.59 7.89 2.07
C SER A 77 6.14 9.30 1.75
N GLU A 78 4.97 9.43 1.13
CA GLU A 78 4.39 10.73 0.78
C GLU A 78 2.89 10.71 0.99
N ARG A 79 2.33 11.90 1.26
CA ARG A 79 0.90 12.12 1.30
C ARG A 79 0.48 12.87 0.04
N GLU A 80 -0.46 12.30 -0.71
CA GLU A 80 -0.98 12.89 -1.95
C GLU A 80 -2.48 13.16 -1.79
N THR A 81 -2.96 14.31 -2.25
CA THR A 81 -4.41 14.55 -2.38
C THR A 81 -4.82 14.32 -3.83
N HIS A 82 -5.46 13.18 -4.09
CA HIS A 82 -6.01 12.87 -5.41
C HIS A 82 -7.37 13.57 -5.57
N ARG A 83 -7.48 14.48 -6.54
CA ARG A 83 -8.76 15.05 -6.94
C ARG A 83 -9.42 14.18 -8.00
N THR A 84 -10.57 13.61 -7.68
CA THR A 84 -11.36 12.81 -8.62
C THR A 84 -11.89 13.67 -9.77
N PRO A 85 -12.26 13.07 -10.92
CA PRO A 85 -12.89 13.82 -12.01
C PRO A 85 -14.19 14.54 -11.62
N ALA A 86 -14.89 14.05 -10.58
CA ALA A 86 -16.08 14.70 -10.02
C ALA A 86 -15.77 15.85 -9.03
N GLY A 87 -14.50 16.19 -8.84
CA GLY A 87 -14.06 17.29 -7.96
C GLY A 87 -13.95 16.94 -6.48
N VAL A 88 -14.10 15.66 -6.11
CA VAL A 88 -13.94 15.20 -4.72
C VAL A 88 -12.46 14.94 -4.43
N ASP A 89 -11.96 15.50 -3.34
CA ASP A 89 -10.59 15.26 -2.85
C ASP A 89 -10.52 13.96 -2.04
N GLN A 90 -9.52 13.14 -2.35
CA GLN A 90 -9.24 11.86 -1.71
C GLN A 90 -7.78 11.86 -1.24
N PRO A 91 -7.51 11.98 0.06
CA PRO A 91 -6.15 11.91 0.57
C PRO A 91 -5.65 10.46 0.58
N PHE A 92 -4.46 10.24 0.04
CA PHE A 92 -3.74 8.99 0.00
C PHE A 92 -2.43 9.09 0.77
N THR A 93 -2.03 7.96 1.34
CA THR A 93 -0.70 7.71 1.89
C THR A 93 0.01 6.76 0.95
N TYR A 94 1.18 7.14 0.47
CA TYR A 94 2.10 6.29 -0.29
C TYR A 94 3.28 5.90 0.59
N CYS A 95 3.71 4.65 0.46
CA CYS A 95 5.01 4.17 0.94
C CYS A 95 5.71 3.44 -0.20
N TRP A 96 7.01 3.65 -0.35
CA TRP A 96 7.84 2.83 -1.20
C TRP A 96 9.00 2.24 -0.43
N CYS A 97 9.17 0.94 -0.61
CA CYS A 97 10.15 0.13 0.10
C CYS A 97 11.04 -0.60 -0.90
N ARG A 98 12.25 -0.92 -0.47
CA ARG A 98 13.12 -1.88 -1.14
C ARG A 98 12.97 -3.23 -0.45
N TYR A 99 12.78 -4.28 -1.23
CA TYR A 99 12.69 -5.64 -0.72
C TYR A 99 14.10 -6.21 -0.48
N GLU A 100 14.43 -6.46 0.78
CA GLU A 100 15.72 -6.97 1.25
C GLU A 100 15.45 -8.16 2.22
N PRO A 101 15.18 -9.36 1.67
CA PRO A 101 14.90 -10.56 2.46
C PRO A 101 16.10 -11.13 3.21
#